data_AF-L9XXV3-F1
#
_entry.id   AF-L9XXV3-F1
#
_cell.length_a   1.000
_cell.length_b   1.000
_cell.length_c   1.000
_cell.angle_alpha   90.00
_cell.angle_beta   90.00
_cell.angle_gamma   90.00
#
_symmetry.space_group_name_H-M   'P 1'
#
loop_
_entity.id
_entity.type
_entity.pdbx_description
1 polymer ?
#
loop_
_entity_poly.entity_id
_entity_poly.type
_entity_poly.pdbx_seq_one_letter_code
_entity_poly.pdbx_strand_id
1 'polypeptide(L)'
;MTTEPTALTGAHAPDWEAREETGPVSRLSKTNRADQQDRREKASARRSRSRPLTERSGVSLRTEVRDWGALDGDRPVTWREAIDCWRDYIRDKEDIETVFEDTSGNRATGSKPHRFDPEYSDKQYAKLKDLERGISDEYGKRLHTAMLTFTASATPDGDPLPAADHLDGLLDSSWDAIRRALDRALDGRRYERLAILEPHPGDGVNNGYLHVHMAVFVDGTVRPSTFEPVIEAHVRNCDLAEWDAHDLEDDSTISVRHAGADRADEDDDSALDELAIYLAEYLGTYGDDPLDAPEHVQAANALLWATGRQRWRPSNGAQSYMATEAREP
;
A
#
# COMPACT_ATOMS: atom_id res chain seq x y z
N MET A 1 -28.96 38.38 59.11
CA MET A 1 -28.05 37.21 58.97
C MET A 1 -28.90 36.04 58.55
N THR A 2 -29.02 35.87 57.24
CA THR A 2 -29.84 34.89 56.54
C THR A 2 -28.89 33.88 55.91
N THR A 3 -28.95 32.64 56.38
CA THR A 3 -28.28 31.48 55.80
C THR A 3 -29.32 30.68 55.03
N GLU A 4 -29.13 30.59 53.71
CA GLU A 4 -29.89 29.71 52.82
C GLU A 4 -29.56 28.23 53.09
N PRO A 5 -30.56 27.32 53.02
CA PRO A 5 -30.31 25.89 52.87
C PRO A 5 -30.45 25.45 51.41
N THR A 6 -29.44 24.71 50.95
CA THR A 6 -29.29 24.02 49.67
C THR A 6 -30.43 23.03 49.41
N ALA A 7 -31.04 23.10 48.23
CA ALA A 7 -32.04 22.15 47.75
C ALA A 7 -31.38 20.86 47.26
N LEU A 8 -31.80 19.74 47.86
CA LEU A 8 -31.60 18.37 47.40
C LEU A 8 -33.00 17.78 47.21
N THR A 9 -33.42 17.59 45.96
CA THR A 9 -34.63 16.87 45.56
C THR A 9 -34.33 16.09 44.29
N GLY A 10 -34.45 14.77 44.36
CA GLY A 10 -34.26 13.86 43.24
C GLY A 10 -35.55 13.41 42.58
N ALA A 11 -35.36 12.37 41.74
CA ALA A 11 -36.32 11.44 41.16
C ALA A 11 -37.30 11.98 40.11
N HIS A 12 -37.16 11.49 38.87
CA HIS A 12 -38.24 10.82 38.12
C HIS A 12 -37.62 9.97 37.00
N ALA A 13 -37.73 8.64 37.13
CA ALA A 13 -37.78 7.71 36.00
C ALA A 13 -39.22 7.69 35.45
N PRO A 14 -39.41 7.27 34.18
CA PRO A 14 -39.91 5.91 33.98
C PRO A 14 -39.22 5.12 32.84
N ASP A 15 -39.11 3.80 33.05
CA ASP A 15 -38.99 2.74 32.03
C ASP A 15 -40.16 2.81 31.02
N TRP A 16 -39.96 2.43 29.75
CA TRP A 16 -40.35 1.13 29.16
C TRP A 16 -40.30 1.13 27.61
N GLU A 17 -39.46 0.22 27.09
CA GLU A 17 -39.55 -0.62 25.88
C GLU A 17 -40.22 -0.16 24.56
N ALA A 18 -39.44 -0.18 23.47
CA ALA A 18 -39.73 -0.99 22.28
C ALA A 18 -38.46 -1.16 21.39
N ARG A 19 -38.21 -2.41 20.98
CA ARG A 19 -37.16 -2.91 20.08
C ARG A 19 -37.42 -2.48 18.62
N GLU A 20 -36.36 -2.28 17.82
CA GLU A 20 -35.98 -3.17 16.69
C GLU A 20 -34.89 -2.56 15.78
N GLU A 21 -33.85 -3.37 15.57
CA GLU A 21 -33.09 -3.65 14.33
C GLU A 21 -32.23 -2.60 13.57
N THR A 22 -30.92 -2.83 13.71
CA THR A 22 -29.90 -3.03 12.66
C THR A 22 -29.47 -1.89 11.72
N GLY A 23 -28.20 -1.52 11.87
CA GLY A 23 -27.28 -1.23 10.77
C GLY A 23 -25.84 -1.44 11.26
N PRO A 24 -24.96 -2.13 10.53
CA PRO A 24 -23.59 -2.33 10.97
C PRO A 24 -22.90 -0.97 11.03
N VAL A 25 -22.37 -0.63 12.21
CA VAL A 25 -21.54 0.55 12.41
C VAL A 25 -20.29 0.35 11.55
N SER A 26 -20.20 1.11 10.45
CA SER A 26 -19.03 1.15 9.57
C SER A 26 -17.77 1.32 10.41
N ARG A 27 -16.96 0.27 10.46
CA ARG A 27 -15.67 0.25 11.16
C ARG A 27 -14.77 1.30 10.47
N LEU A 28 -14.22 2.21 11.27
CA LEU A 28 -13.27 3.23 10.83
C LEU A 28 -12.09 2.60 10.08
N SER A 29 -11.73 3.19 8.93
CA SER A 29 -10.60 2.76 8.11
C SER A 29 -9.32 2.61 8.94
N LYS A 30 -8.64 1.46 8.81
CA LYS A 30 -7.32 1.24 9.44
C LYS A 30 -6.18 2.03 8.78
N THR A 31 -6.43 2.75 7.68
CA THR A 31 -5.44 3.60 6.99
C THR A 31 -5.12 4.92 7.69
N ASN A 32 -5.71 5.19 8.85
CA ASN A 32 -5.61 6.48 9.52
C ASN A 32 -4.96 6.40 10.91
N ARG A 33 -3.72 5.90 11.02
CA ARG A 33 -2.91 6.04 12.25
C ARG A 33 -1.41 6.13 11.95
N ALA A 34 -0.97 7.36 11.74
CA ALA A 34 0.29 7.86 12.28
C ALA A 34 -0.05 9.22 12.92
N ASP A 35 -0.15 9.23 14.25
CA ASP A 35 -0.34 10.35 15.18
C ASP A 35 -1.17 11.58 14.75
N GLN A 36 -2.38 11.70 15.32
CA GLN A 36 -3.02 13.00 15.47
C GLN A 36 -2.36 13.77 16.63
N GLN A 37 -1.54 14.76 16.29
CA GLN A 37 -1.45 15.97 17.09
C GLN A 37 -1.78 17.16 16.21
N ASP A 38 -2.95 17.74 16.47
CA ASP A 38 -3.42 18.99 15.89
C ASP A 38 -2.39 20.11 16.10
N ARG A 39 -1.60 20.39 15.06
CA ARG A 39 -1.02 21.71 14.85
C ARG A 39 -1.31 22.16 13.43
N ARG A 40 -2.15 23.19 13.35
CA ARG A 40 -2.26 24.08 12.19
C ARG A 40 -0.89 24.73 11.94
N GLU A 41 -0.05 24.08 11.16
CA GLU A 41 1.11 24.72 10.55
C GLU A 41 0.84 24.90 9.06
N LYS A 42 1.01 26.15 8.62
CA LYS A 42 0.92 26.58 7.22
C LYS A 42 1.89 25.73 6.39
N ALA A 43 1.52 25.46 5.13
CA ALA A 43 2.29 24.75 4.11
C ALA A 43 3.74 25.24 3.99
N SER A 44 4.60 24.81 4.92
CA SER A 44 6.04 24.78 4.73
C SER A 44 6.29 23.54 3.90
N ALA A 45 6.81 23.72 2.70
CA ALA A 45 7.03 22.60 1.81
C ALA A 45 7.95 21.60 2.53
N ARG A 46 7.48 20.36 2.74
CA ARG A 46 8.14 19.38 3.59
C ARG A 46 9.62 19.24 3.21
N ARG A 47 10.51 19.20 4.22
CA ARG A 47 11.96 19.19 4.00
C ARG A 47 12.42 18.06 3.07
N SER A 48 11.80 16.89 3.16
CA SER A 48 12.03 15.75 2.26
C SER A 48 11.80 16.10 0.78
N ARG A 49 10.78 16.90 0.47
CA ARG A 49 10.45 17.31 -0.91
C ARG A 49 11.51 18.23 -1.53
N SER A 50 12.31 18.90 -0.71
CA SER A 50 13.42 19.75 -1.17
C SER A 50 14.73 18.97 -1.38
N ARG A 51 14.78 17.68 -1.04
CA ARG A 51 15.95 16.84 -1.32
C ARG A 51 15.95 16.43 -2.81
N PRO A 52 17.13 16.26 -3.43
CA PRO A 52 17.22 15.57 -4.72
C PRO A 52 16.60 14.17 -4.62
N LEU A 53 16.14 13.59 -5.73
CA LEU A 53 15.62 12.23 -5.74
C LEU A 53 16.67 11.21 -5.24
N THR A 54 17.95 11.44 -5.55
CA THR A 54 19.09 10.63 -5.10
C THR A 54 20.35 11.49 -5.03
N GLU A 55 21.25 11.16 -4.11
CA GLU A 55 22.61 11.72 -4.09
C GLU A 55 23.66 10.73 -4.63
N ARG A 56 23.24 9.50 -4.94
CA ARG A 56 24.12 8.45 -5.46
C ARG A 56 24.33 8.61 -6.96
N SER A 57 25.55 8.30 -7.40
CA SER A 57 25.85 8.17 -8.82
C SER A 57 25.33 6.83 -9.36
N GLY A 58 25.00 6.78 -10.65
CA GLY A 58 24.62 5.53 -11.34
C GLY A 58 23.20 5.02 -11.05
N VAL A 59 22.40 5.70 -10.22
CA VAL A 59 20.97 5.38 -10.05
C VAL A 59 20.26 5.66 -11.36
N SER A 60 19.46 4.72 -11.86
CA SER A 60 18.68 4.92 -13.09
C SER A 60 17.44 5.76 -12.77
N LEU A 61 17.31 6.90 -13.44
CA LEU A 61 16.10 7.73 -13.39
C LEU A 61 15.66 8.09 -14.80
N ARG A 62 14.38 8.43 -14.96
CA ARG A 62 13.85 9.01 -16.20
C ARG A 62 14.64 10.26 -16.60
N THR A 63 14.74 10.49 -17.90
CA THR A 63 15.42 11.65 -18.49
C THR A 63 14.80 12.99 -18.10
N GLU A 64 13.50 12.99 -17.81
CA GLU A 64 12.70 14.18 -17.48
C GLU A 64 12.97 14.70 -16.06
N VAL A 65 13.55 13.87 -15.18
CA VAL A 65 13.90 14.23 -13.80
C VAL A 65 15.42 14.44 -13.64
N ARG A 66 16.09 14.75 -14.74
CA ARG A 66 17.53 14.97 -14.85
C ARG A 66 17.77 16.39 -15.33
N ASP A 67 18.52 17.17 -14.55
CA ASP A 67 19.00 18.48 -14.95
C ASP A 67 20.31 18.32 -15.72
N TRP A 68 20.18 18.21 -17.05
CA TRP A 68 21.30 18.16 -17.98
C TRP A 68 22.03 19.51 -18.14
N GLY A 69 21.44 20.61 -17.66
CA GLY A 69 21.95 21.97 -17.77
C GLY A 69 22.68 22.47 -16.52
N ALA A 70 22.69 21.69 -15.44
CA ALA A 70 23.40 22.06 -14.22
C ALA A 70 24.90 22.26 -14.49
N LEU A 71 25.44 23.37 -13.96
CA LEU A 71 26.84 23.78 -14.12
C LEU A 71 27.84 22.70 -13.66
N ASP A 72 27.41 21.82 -12.75
CA ASP A 72 28.21 20.75 -12.16
C ASP A 72 27.95 19.36 -12.80
N GLY A 73 27.25 19.29 -13.94
CA GLY A 73 26.90 18.05 -14.65
C GLY A 73 25.52 17.50 -14.33
N ASP A 74 25.14 16.38 -14.96
CA ASP A 74 23.84 15.72 -14.80
C ASP A 74 23.48 15.51 -13.32
N ARG A 75 22.41 16.16 -12.86
CA ARG A 75 21.92 16.05 -11.48
C ARG A 75 20.45 15.64 -11.45
N PRO A 76 20.07 14.71 -10.56
CA PRO A 76 18.67 14.48 -10.25
C PRO A 76 18.02 15.77 -9.73
N VAL A 77 16.81 16.06 -10.21
CA VAL A 77 15.99 17.16 -9.69
C VAL A 77 15.51 16.84 -8.26
N THR A 78 14.99 17.85 -7.57
CA THR A 78 14.35 17.65 -6.26
C THR A 78 13.10 16.79 -6.38
N TRP A 79 12.70 16.14 -5.28
CA TRP A 79 11.46 15.36 -5.29
C TRP A 79 10.24 16.24 -5.59
N ARG A 80 10.23 17.51 -5.16
CA ARG A 80 9.21 18.48 -5.53
C ARG A 80 9.15 18.69 -7.05
N GLU A 81 10.28 18.95 -7.68
CA GLU A 81 10.35 19.12 -9.14
C GLU A 81 9.94 17.84 -9.87
N ALA A 82 10.32 16.66 -9.35
CA ALA A 82 9.88 15.38 -9.92
C ALA A 82 8.36 15.19 -9.84
N ILE A 83 7.70 15.69 -8.79
CA ILE A 83 6.23 15.70 -8.68
C ILE A 83 5.63 16.59 -9.77
N ASP A 84 6.20 17.77 -9.98
CA ASP A 84 5.70 18.70 -11.01
C ASP A 84 5.91 18.12 -12.42
N CYS A 85 7.09 17.53 -12.71
CA CYS A 85 7.33 16.81 -13.96
C CYS A 85 6.36 15.63 -14.15
N TRP A 86 6.03 14.90 -13.09
CA TRP A 86 5.05 13.82 -13.15
C TRP A 86 3.64 14.35 -13.43
N ARG A 87 3.22 15.45 -12.80
CA ARG A 87 1.92 16.09 -13.07
C ARG A 87 1.80 16.54 -14.52
N ASP A 88 2.85 17.14 -15.05
CA ASP A 88 2.90 17.55 -16.46
C ASP A 88 2.82 16.33 -17.37
N TYR A 89 3.53 15.24 -17.04
CA TYR A 89 3.38 13.97 -17.75
C TYR A 89 1.93 13.43 -17.73
N ILE A 90 1.21 13.54 -16.62
CA ILE A 90 -0.19 13.10 -16.54
C ILE A 90 -1.08 13.98 -17.44
N ARG A 91 -0.97 15.32 -17.33
CA ARG A 91 -1.74 16.27 -18.15
C ARG A 91 -1.48 16.08 -19.64
N ASP A 92 -0.22 15.90 -20.03
CA ASP A 92 0.18 15.66 -21.42
C ASP A 92 -0.38 14.34 -21.99
N LYS A 93 -0.79 13.40 -21.13
CA LYS A 93 -1.31 12.09 -21.52
C LYS A 93 -2.83 11.99 -21.45
N GLU A 94 -3.52 13.00 -20.93
CA GLU A 94 -4.97 12.99 -20.72
C GLU A 94 -5.74 12.75 -22.04
N ASP A 95 -5.31 13.41 -23.12
CA ASP A 95 -5.92 13.35 -24.46
C ASP A 95 -5.21 12.40 -25.43
N ILE A 96 -4.28 11.57 -24.94
CA ILE A 96 -3.52 10.65 -25.80
C ILE A 96 -4.17 9.28 -25.78
N GLU A 97 -4.79 8.90 -26.91
CA GLU A 97 -5.29 7.55 -27.15
C GLU A 97 -4.29 6.73 -27.98
N THR A 98 -4.17 5.45 -27.66
CA THR A 98 -3.37 4.53 -28.49
C THR A 98 -4.25 4.04 -29.64
N VAL A 99 -3.87 4.30 -30.89
CA VAL A 99 -4.59 3.79 -32.07
C VAL A 99 -3.77 2.67 -32.71
N PHE A 100 -4.33 1.48 -32.77
CA PHE A 100 -3.82 0.35 -33.54
C PHE A 100 -4.51 0.34 -34.90
N GLU A 101 -3.75 0.32 -35.98
CA GLU A 101 -4.27 0.19 -37.34
C GLU A 101 -3.73 -1.10 -37.95
N ASP A 102 -4.62 -1.95 -38.48
CA ASP A 102 -4.21 -3.14 -39.22
C ASP A 102 -3.86 -2.81 -40.68
N THR A 103 -3.29 -3.77 -41.41
CA THR A 103 -2.91 -3.59 -42.83
C THR A 103 -4.09 -3.38 -43.77
N SER A 104 -5.32 -3.55 -43.29
CA SER A 104 -6.57 -3.35 -44.04
C SER A 104 -7.19 -1.98 -43.77
N GLY A 105 -6.57 -1.16 -42.91
CA GLY A 105 -7.05 0.16 -42.50
C GLY A 105 -8.09 0.13 -41.37
N ASN A 106 -8.31 -1.02 -40.72
CA ASN A 106 -9.18 -1.09 -39.55
C ASN A 106 -8.44 -0.50 -38.34
N ARG A 107 -9.10 0.41 -37.64
CA ARG A 107 -8.56 1.05 -36.44
C ARG A 107 -9.22 0.52 -35.17
N ALA A 108 -8.42 0.21 -34.17
CA ALA A 108 -8.85 -0.05 -32.81
C ALA A 108 -8.17 0.96 -31.88
N THR A 109 -8.94 1.69 -31.09
CA THR A 109 -8.42 2.51 -30.00
C THR A 109 -8.23 1.63 -28.75
N GLY A 110 -7.03 1.66 -28.19
CA GLY A 110 -6.69 1.04 -26.92
C GLY A 110 -6.78 2.04 -25.77
N SER A 111 -6.69 1.53 -24.53
CA SER A 111 -6.76 2.36 -23.32
C SER A 111 -5.66 3.43 -23.28
N LYS A 112 -5.87 4.45 -22.44
CA LYS A 112 -4.88 5.49 -22.16
C LYS A 112 -3.52 4.87 -21.78
N PRO A 113 -2.40 5.46 -22.23
CA PRO A 113 -1.12 4.77 -22.31
C PRO A 113 -0.32 4.73 -21.00
N HIS A 114 -0.86 5.19 -19.87
CA HIS A 114 -0.09 5.29 -18.63
C HIS A 114 -0.70 4.52 -17.46
N ARG A 115 0.18 3.95 -16.64
CA ARG A 115 -0.15 3.10 -15.49
C ARG A 115 -0.78 3.82 -14.29
N PHE A 116 -1.00 5.13 -14.40
CA PHE A 116 -1.62 5.96 -13.37
C PHE A 116 -3.04 6.38 -13.76
N ASP A 117 -3.48 5.96 -14.95
CA ASP A 117 -4.83 6.24 -15.42
C ASP A 117 -5.86 5.47 -14.58
N PRO A 118 -7.04 6.05 -14.30
CA PRO A 118 -8.12 5.35 -13.60
C PRO A 118 -8.47 3.99 -14.22
N GLU A 119 -8.56 3.88 -15.55
CA GLU A 119 -8.90 2.61 -16.22
C GLU A 119 -7.80 1.56 -16.02
N TYR A 120 -6.53 1.98 -15.93
CA TYR A 120 -5.45 1.06 -15.62
C TYR A 120 -5.61 0.48 -14.21
N SER A 121 -6.10 1.31 -13.29
CA SER A 121 -6.32 0.93 -11.90
C SER A 121 -7.51 -0.05 -11.78
N ASP A 122 -8.58 0.18 -12.54
CA ASP A 122 -9.69 -0.77 -12.67
C ASP A 122 -9.22 -2.14 -13.20
N LYS A 123 -8.32 -2.14 -14.19
CA LYS A 123 -7.68 -3.38 -14.67
C LYS A 123 -6.87 -4.07 -13.59
N GLN A 124 -6.16 -3.34 -12.73
CA GLN A 124 -5.46 -3.97 -11.60
C GLN A 124 -6.44 -4.55 -10.59
N TYR A 125 -7.52 -3.84 -10.28
CA TYR A 125 -8.58 -4.32 -9.39
C TYR A 125 -9.20 -5.63 -9.92
N ALA A 126 -9.54 -5.67 -11.21
CA ALA A 126 -10.05 -6.89 -11.86
C ALA A 126 -9.06 -8.07 -11.73
N LYS A 127 -7.77 -7.84 -11.98
CA LYS A 127 -6.75 -8.88 -11.81
C LYS A 127 -6.62 -9.39 -10.38
N LEU A 128 -6.86 -8.54 -9.39
CA LEU A 128 -6.83 -8.95 -7.98
C LEU A 128 -8.06 -9.76 -7.60
N LYS A 129 -9.22 -9.44 -8.17
CA LYS A 129 -10.41 -10.30 -8.07
C LYS A 129 -10.19 -11.67 -8.73
N ASP A 130 -9.48 -11.72 -9.85
CA ASP A 130 -9.10 -12.99 -10.47
C ASP A 130 -8.12 -13.79 -9.61
N LEU A 131 -7.14 -13.12 -9.00
CA LEU A 131 -6.24 -13.74 -8.03
C LEU A 131 -6.99 -14.34 -6.84
N GLU A 132 -7.86 -13.54 -6.22
CA GLU A 132 -8.69 -13.97 -5.08
C GLU A 132 -9.52 -15.21 -5.47
N ARG A 133 -10.24 -15.14 -6.59
CA ARG A 133 -11.10 -16.21 -7.07
C ARG A 133 -10.30 -17.48 -7.35
N GLY A 134 -9.22 -17.39 -8.13
CA GLY A 134 -8.41 -18.54 -8.50
C GLY A 134 -7.76 -19.23 -7.29
N ILE A 135 -7.21 -18.46 -6.36
CA ILE A 135 -6.61 -19.01 -5.13
C ILE A 135 -7.68 -19.58 -4.20
N SER A 136 -8.83 -18.93 -4.07
CA SER A 136 -9.93 -19.43 -3.24
C SER A 136 -10.50 -20.74 -3.79
N ASP A 137 -10.65 -20.84 -5.11
CA ASP A 137 -11.09 -22.07 -5.79
C ASP A 137 -10.07 -23.21 -5.60
N GLU A 138 -8.77 -22.92 -5.70
CA GLU A 138 -7.74 -23.96 -5.60
C GLU A 138 -7.44 -24.40 -4.15
N TYR A 139 -7.37 -23.46 -3.21
CA TYR A 139 -6.99 -23.76 -1.82
C TYR A 139 -8.21 -24.08 -0.95
N GLY A 140 -9.38 -23.57 -1.34
CA GLY A 140 -10.65 -23.79 -0.65
C GLY A 140 -10.58 -23.42 0.83
N LYS A 141 -11.18 -24.25 1.68
CA LYS A 141 -11.23 -24.07 3.15
C LYS A 141 -9.86 -24.09 3.85
N ARG A 142 -8.78 -24.39 3.11
CA ARG A 142 -7.41 -24.37 3.66
C ARG A 142 -6.72 -23.03 3.46
N LEU A 143 -7.32 -22.12 2.68
CA LEU A 143 -6.75 -20.80 2.43
C LEU A 143 -6.61 -20.00 3.73
N HIS A 144 -5.37 -19.67 4.04
CA HIS A 144 -5.02 -18.65 5.02
C HIS A 144 -4.31 -17.52 4.31
N THR A 145 -4.60 -16.29 4.71
CA THR A 145 -3.90 -15.11 4.20
C THR A 145 -3.14 -14.47 5.33
N ALA A 146 -1.89 -14.08 5.08
CA ALA A 146 -1.15 -13.20 5.96
C ALA A 146 -0.86 -11.88 5.26
N MET A 147 -0.87 -10.78 6.00
CA MET A 147 -0.32 -9.50 5.56
C MET A 147 0.91 -9.19 6.39
N LEU A 148 2.03 -8.98 5.70
CA LEU A 148 3.31 -8.60 6.29
C LEU A 148 3.63 -7.17 5.87
N THR A 149 3.93 -6.32 6.84
CA THR A 149 4.29 -4.92 6.61
C THR A 149 5.79 -4.74 6.78
N PHE A 150 6.43 -4.10 5.80
CA PHE A 150 7.85 -3.78 5.81
C PHE A 150 8.03 -2.28 5.62
N THR A 151 8.65 -1.62 6.60
CA THR A 151 8.86 -0.17 6.61
C THR A 151 10.34 0.18 6.72
N ALA A 152 10.69 1.36 6.22
CA ALA A 152 12.02 1.93 6.35
C ALA A 152 11.90 3.38 6.82
N SER A 153 12.75 3.79 7.74
CA SER A 153 12.82 5.16 8.24
C SER A 153 13.29 6.10 7.13
N ALA A 154 12.54 7.18 6.89
CA ALA A 154 12.97 8.26 6.01
C ALA A 154 14.07 9.14 6.65
N THR A 155 14.26 9.06 7.96
CA THR A 155 15.15 9.92 8.74
C THR A 155 15.98 9.14 9.77
N PRO A 156 16.75 8.10 9.37
CA PRO A 156 17.52 7.29 10.31
C PRO A 156 18.54 8.13 11.11
N ASP A 157 19.12 9.16 10.48
CA ASP A 157 20.07 10.08 11.11
C ASP A 157 19.44 11.44 11.47
N GLY A 158 18.11 11.53 11.52
CA GLY A 158 17.34 12.76 11.77
C GLY A 158 17.11 13.64 10.54
N ASP A 159 17.88 13.44 9.46
CA ASP A 159 17.72 14.15 8.19
C ASP A 159 16.99 13.30 7.13
N PRO A 160 16.05 13.87 6.34
CA PRO A 160 15.36 13.11 5.31
C PRO A 160 16.30 12.58 4.23
N LEU A 161 16.23 11.27 3.99
CA LEU A 161 16.90 10.61 2.88
C LEU A 161 16.34 11.06 1.53
N PRO A 162 17.16 11.10 0.48
CA PRO A 162 16.64 11.18 -0.89
C PRO A 162 15.64 10.04 -1.15
N ALA A 163 14.53 10.35 -1.82
CA ALA A 163 13.39 9.43 -1.93
C ALA A 163 13.70 8.13 -2.69
N ALA A 164 14.53 8.20 -3.74
CA ALA A 164 14.97 7.02 -4.47
C ALA A 164 16.00 6.20 -3.68
N ASP A 165 16.79 6.84 -2.82
CA ASP A 165 17.75 6.15 -1.96
C ASP A 165 17.04 5.39 -0.84
N HIS A 166 16.00 5.98 -0.26
CA HIS A 166 15.09 5.30 0.66
C HIS A 166 14.40 4.11 -0.01
N LEU A 167 13.85 4.30 -1.21
CA LEU A 167 13.17 3.23 -1.95
C LEU A 167 14.10 2.05 -2.27
N ASP A 168 15.32 2.33 -2.71
CA ASP A 168 16.32 1.30 -2.96
C ASP A 168 16.74 0.62 -1.66
N GLY A 169 16.91 1.37 -0.56
CA GLY A 169 17.17 0.81 0.77
C GLY A 169 16.06 -0.14 1.23
N LEU A 170 14.79 0.22 1.01
CA LEU A 170 13.65 -0.63 1.32
C LEU A 170 13.60 -1.90 0.45
N LEU A 171 13.78 -1.76 -0.87
CA LEU A 171 13.52 -2.84 -1.82
C LEU A 171 14.72 -3.73 -2.14
N ASP A 172 15.94 -3.19 -2.14
CA ASP A 172 17.10 -3.92 -2.65
C ASP A 172 17.93 -4.52 -1.51
N SER A 173 17.88 -3.96 -0.30
CA SER A 173 18.72 -4.43 0.81
C SER A 173 18.22 -5.73 1.44
N SER A 174 16.89 -5.91 1.55
CA SER A 174 16.28 -6.97 2.35
C SER A 174 15.40 -7.94 1.57
N TRP A 175 15.06 -7.64 0.32
CA TRP A 175 14.04 -8.39 -0.43
C TRP A 175 14.39 -9.86 -0.68
N ASP A 176 15.66 -10.14 -1.02
CA ASP A 176 16.13 -11.51 -1.18
C ASP A 176 16.13 -12.27 0.16
N ALA A 177 16.45 -11.60 1.25
CA ALA A 177 16.42 -12.18 2.60
C ALA A 177 14.99 -12.49 3.04
N ILE A 178 14.05 -11.55 2.82
CA ILE A 178 12.61 -11.72 3.04
C ILE A 178 12.09 -12.92 2.27
N ARG A 179 12.38 -13.01 0.95
CA ARG A 179 11.95 -14.13 0.12
C ARG A 179 12.50 -15.46 0.64
N ARG A 180 13.81 -15.54 0.91
CA ARG A 180 14.41 -16.77 1.46
C ARG A 180 13.88 -17.12 2.85
N ALA A 181 13.50 -16.15 3.67
CA ALA A 181 12.89 -16.40 4.96
C ALA A 181 11.46 -16.91 4.81
N LEU A 182 10.67 -16.32 3.91
CA LEU A 182 9.33 -16.76 3.59
C LEU A 182 9.31 -18.19 3.04
N ASP A 183 10.18 -18.48 2.08
CA ASP A 183 10.31 -19.81 1.49
C ASP A 183 10.65 -20.88 2.55
N ARG A 184 11.49 -20.53 3.56
CA ARG A 184 11.82 -21.42 4.69
C ARG A 184 10.67 -21.55 5.69
N ALA A 185 9.99 -20.45 6.01
CA ALA A 185 8.87 -20.42 6.94
C ALA A 185 7.68 -21.26 6.44
N LEU A 186 7.52 -21.35 5.12
CA LEU A 186 6.45 -22.06 4.45
C LEU A 186 6.92 -23.35 3.76
N ASP A 187 8.07 -23.90 4.17
CA ASP A 187 8.58 -25.14 3.59
C ASP A 187 7.54 -26.27 3.67
N GLY A 188 7.41 -27.01 2.57
CA GLY A 188 6.38 -28.04 2.41
C GLY A 188 4.95 -27.53 2.19
N ARG A 189 4.73 -26.22 2.04
CA ARG A 189 3.41 -25.63 1.76
C ARG A 189 3.38 -24.96 0.40
N ARG A 190 2.21 -24.99 -0.24
CA ARG A 190 1.95 -24.16 -1.42
C ARG A 190 1.54 -22.77 -0.95
N TYR A 191 2.14 -21.75 -1.53
CA TYR A 191 1.75 -20.38 -1.26
C TYR A 191 2.04 -19.49 -2.45
N GLU A 192 1.30 -18.40 -2.53
CA GLU A 192 1.56 -17.30 -3.44
C GLU A 192 1.72 -16.01 -2.65
N ARG A 193 2.35 -15.00 -3.25
CA ARG A 193 2.50 -13.69 -2.62
C ARG A 193 2.25 -12.56 -3.59
N LEU A 194 1.76 -11.46 -3.05
CA LEU A 194 1.64 -10.20 -3.75
C LEU A 194 2.14 -9.08 -2.86
N ALA A 195 3.17 -8.38 -3.30
CA ALA A 195 3.61 -7.17 -2.63
C ALA A 195 3.17 -5.90 -3.34
N ILE A 196 2.79 -4.91 -2.54
CA ILE A 196 2.23 -3.64 -2.94
C ILE A 196 3.06 -2.54 -2.27
N LEU A 197 3.55 -1.60 -3.07
CA LEU A 197 4.21 -0.39 -2.59
C LEU A 197 3.13 0.67 -2.32
N GLU A 198 3.01 1.09 -1.06
CA GLU A 198 2.03 2.07 -0.62
C GLU A 198 2.73 3.31 -0.05
N PRO A 199 2.25 4.53 -0.32
CA PRO A 199 2.77 5.72 0.34
C PRO A 199 2.33 5.77 1.80
N HIS A 200 3.26 6.13 2.70
CA HIS A 200 2.88 6.53 4.04
C HIS A 200 1.95 7.76 4.01
N PRO A 201 0.76 7.70 4.64
CA PRO A 201 -0.18 8.82 4.72
C PRO A 201 0.20 9.81 5.83
N GLY A 202 -0.72 10.72 6.17
CA GLY A 202 -0.61 11.61 7.34
C GLY A 202 0.41 12.75 7.20
N ASP A 203 0.87 13.31 8.31
CA ASP A 203 1.81 14.44 8.34
C ASP A 203 3.19 14.12 8.92
N GLY A 204 3.45 12.83 9.19
CA GLY A 204 4.72 12.35 9.75
C GLY A 204 5.92 12.47 8.80
N VAL A 205 7.11 12.19 9.35
CA VAL A 205 8.39 12.29 8.63
C VAL A 205 8.48 11.38 7.40
N ASN A 206 7.76 10.25 7.42
CA ASN A 206 7.72 9.29 6.32
C ASN A 206 6.71 9.66 5.22
N ASN A 207 6.01 10.80 5.29
CA ASN A 207 4.94 11.10 4.35
C ASN A 207 5.36 10.96 2.87
N GLY A 208 4.63 10.13 2.12
CA GLY A 208 4.84 9.86 0.70
C GLY A 208 6.08 9.03 0.37
N TYR A 209 6.92 8.71 1.36
CA TYR A 209 7.86 7.59 1.22
C TYR A 209 7.06 6.30 1.17
N LEU A 210 7.61 5.29 0.51
CA LEU A 210 6.92 4.03 0.28
C LEU A 210 7.21 3.06 1.42
N HIS A 211 6.22 2.25 1.79
CA HIS A 211 6.38 1.00 2.55
C HIS A 211 5.82 -0.16 1.72
N VAL A 212 6.08 -1.40 2.15
CA VAL A 212 5.61 -2.60 1.44
C VAL A 212 4.60 -3.35 2.30
N HIS A 213 3.43 -3.59 1.73
CA HIS A 213 2.50 -4.62 2.21
C HIS A 213 2.66 -5.86 1.35
N MET A 214 2.93 -7.01 1.96
CA MET A 214 2.97 -8.31 1.29
C MET A 214 1.83 -9.19 1.78
N ALA A 215 0.85 -9.37 0.90
CA ALA A 215 -0.15 -10.42 1.05
C ALA A 215 0.48 -11.77 0.71
N VAL A 216 0.29 -12.76 1.57
CA VAL A 216 0.75 -14.13 1.41
C VAL A 216 -0.45 -15.05 1.51
N PHE A 217 -0.73 -15.80 0.45
CA PHE A 217 -1.84 -16.74 0.38
C PHE A 217 -1.30 -18.15 0.55
N VAL A 218 -1.69 -18.84 1.62
CA VAL A 218 -1.12 -20.13 2.01
C VAL A 218 -2.18 -21.22 1.95
N ASP A 219 -1.82 -22.34 1.31
CA ASP A 219 -2.59 -23.57 1.36
C ASP A 219 -2.29 -24.34 2.67
N GLY A 220 -2.97 -23.96 3.75
CA GLY A 220 -2.86 -24.59 5.06
C GLY A 220 -2.69 -23.59 6.22
N THR A 221 -2.88 -24.09 7.44
CA THR A 221 -2.95 -23.26 8.65
C THR A 221 -1.63 -22.60 9.03
N VAL A 222 -1.62 -21.28 9.07
CA VAL A 222 -0.51 -20.46 9.55
C VAL A 222 -0.94 -19.62 10.76
N ARG A 223 0.03 -19.09 11.49
CA ARG A 223 -0.16 -18.18 12.62
C ARG A 223 0.80 -16.98 12.46
N PRO A 224 0.62 -15.86 13.17
CA PRO A 224 1.58 -14.75 13.12
C PRO A 224 3.03 -15.20 13.33
N SER A 225 3.26 -16.10 14.29
CA SER A 225 4.59 -16.67 14.57
C SER A 225 5.22 -17.50 13.44
N THR A 226 4.43 -17.90 12.43
CA THR A 226 4.98 -18.49 11.20
C THR A 226 5.81 -17.47 10.42
N PHE A 227 5.46 -16.19 10.51
CA PHE A 227 6.03 -15.12 9.70
C PHE A 227 7.02 -14.21 10.45
N GLU A 228 7.16 -14.36 11.78
CA GLU A 228 8.18 -13.65 12.57
C GLU A 228 9.59 -13.72 11.94
N PRO A 229 10.09 -14.88 11.46
CA PRO A 229 11.41 -14.95 10.81
C PRO A 229 11.53 -14.12 9.52
N VAL A 230 10.41 -13.78 8.89
CA VAL A 230 10.36 -12.96 7.67
C VAL A 230 10.54 -11.48 8.03
N ILE A 231 9.91 -11.02 9.11
CA ILE A 231 10.09 -9.68 9.66
C ILE A 231 11.51 -9.51 10.20
N GLU A 232 12.01 -10.49 10.97
CA GLU A 232 13.40 -10.52 11.44
C GLU A 232 14.39 -10.42 10.27
N ALA A 233 14.13 -11.12 9.16
CA ALA A 233 14.98 -11.06 7.98
C ALA A 233 14.95 -9.67 7.33
N HIS A 234 13.82 -8.96 7.38
CA HIS A 234 13.75 -7.57 6.92
C HIS A 234 14.59 -6.65 7.80
N VAL A 235 14.31 -6.60 9.10
CA VAL A 235 14.99 -5.70 10.05
C VAL A 235 16.49 -5.96 10.09
N ARG A 236 16.92 -7.23 9.99
CA ARG A 236 18.35 -7.59 9.99
C ARG A 236 19.10 -7.15 8.72
N ASN A 237 18.42 -7.01 7.58
CA ASN A 237 19.07 -6.76 6.28
C ASN A 237 18.69 -5.39 5.69
N CYS A 238 17.85 -4.62 6.36
CA CYS A 238 17.53 -3.25 5.97
C CYS A 238 18.04 -2.31 7.05
N ASP A 239 19.13 -1.59 6.73
CA ASP A 239 19.75 -0.63 7.66
C ASP A 239 18.81 0.53 8.03
N LEU A 240 17.72 0.71 7.26
CA LEU A 240 16.69 1.71 7.50
C LEU A 240 15.50 1.17 8.31
N ALA A 241 15.44 -0.13 8.57
CA ALA A 241 14.36 -0.76 9.31
C ALA A 241 14.71 -0.86 10.79
N GLU A 242 13.76 -0.47 11.65
CA GLU A 242 13.94 -0.46 13.10
C GLU A 242 12.90 -1.35 13.76
N TRP A 243 13.27 -1.99 14.88
CA TRP A 243 12.37 -2.86 15.64
C TRP A 243 11.17 -2.11 16.22
N ASP A 244 11.32 -0.81 16.51
CA ASP A 244 10.23 0.04 17.00
C ASP A 244 9.07 0.14 15.99
N ALA A 245 9.33 -0.08 14.70
CA ALA A 245 8.32 -0.09 13.64
C ALA A 245 7.88 -1.51 13.22
N HIS A 246 8.41 -2.56 13.87
CA HIS A 246 8.19 -3.96 13.50
C HIS A 246 7.94 -4.82 14.75
N ASP A 247 7.05 -4.36 15.63
CA ASP A 247 6.61 -5.14 16.78
C ASP A 247 5.86 -6.40 16.31
N LEU A 248 6.39 -7.57 16.68
CA LEU A 248 5.87 -8.87 16.27
C LEU A 248 4.53 -9.20 16.94
N GLU A 249 4.19 -8.52 18.03
CA GLU A 249 2.91 -8.67 18.73
C GLU A 249 1.81 -7.74 18.17
N ASP A 250 2.16 -6.79 17.29
CA ASP A 250 1.21 -5.88 16.66
C ASP A 250 0.69 -6.44 15.32
N ASP A 251 -0.64 -6.48 15.18
CA ASP A 251 -1.36 -6.81 13.95
C ASP A 251 -0.99 -5.91 12.76
N SER A 252 -0.44 -4.72 13.02
CA SER A 252 0.07 -3.82 11.98
C SER A 252 1.33 -4.37 11.28
N THR A 253 2.10 -5.21 11.96
CA THR A 253 3.32 -5.86 11.43
C THR A 253 2.97 -7.19 10.75
N ILE A 254 2.23 -8.05 11.44
CA ILE A 254 1.80 -9.36 10.95
C ILE A 254 0.32 -9.56 11.30
N SER A 255 -0.54 -9.62 10.29
CA SER A 255 -1.92 -10.06 10.49
C SER A 255 -2.21 -11.34 9.70
N VAL A 256 -2.94 -12.27 10.31
CA VAL A 256 -3.32 -13.54 9.68
C VAL A 256 -4.83 -13.69 9.73
N ARG A 257 -5.42 -14.05 8.59
CA ARG A 257 -6.85 -14.32 8.43
C ARG A 257 -7.05 -15.63 7.67
N HIS A 258 -8.26 -16.17 7.67
CA HIS A 258 -8.54 -17.44 7.02
C HIS A 258 -9.92 -17.49 6.35
N ALA A 259 -10.04 -18.32 5.32
CA ALA A 259 -11.30 -18.55 4.61
C ALA A 259 -12.02 -19.79 5.20
N GLY A 260 -13.26 -19.62 5.65
CA GLY A 260 -14.12 -20.73 6.05
C GLY A 260 -15.16 -20.37 7.11
N ALA A 261 -16.39 -20.14 6.67
CA ALA A 261 -17.57 -19.96 7.53
C ALA A 261 -17.96 -21.21 8.36
N ASP A 262 -17.33 -22.38 8.12
CA ASP A 262 -17.57 -23.58 8.94
C ASP A 262 -16.95 -23.51 10.34
N ARG A 263 -16.20 -22.44 10.63
CA ARG A 263 -15.71 -22.10 11.97
C ARG A 263 -16.41 -20.88 12.57
N ALA A 264 -17.53 -20.46 11.99
CA ALA A 264 -18.32 -19.35 12.52
C ALA A 264 -18.93 -19.75 13.88
N ASP A 265 -18.18 -19.51 14.95
CA ASP A 265 -18.74 -18.65 15.98
C ASP A 265 -18.92 -17.29 15.29
N GLU A 266 -20.13 -16.73 15.30
CA GLU A 266 -20.48 -15.45 14.65
C GLU A 266 -19.64 -14.25 15.17
N ASP A 267 -18.75 -14.49 16.14
CA ASP A 267 -17.83 -13.54 16.77
C ASP A 267 -16.35 -13.70 16.35
N ASP A 268 -16.00 -14.55 15.37
CA ASP A 268 -14.60 -14.67 14.91
C ASP A 268 -14.18 -13.50 14.00
N ASP A 269 -13.66 -12.44 14.61
CA ASP A 269 -13.06 -11.27 13.92
C ASP A 269 -11.91 -11.62 12.94
N SER A 270 -11.42 -12.89 12.92
CA SER A 270 -10.38 -13.37 12.01
C SER A 270 -10.89 -14.09 10.75
N ALA A 271 -12.20 -14.26 10.63
CA ALA A 271 -12.85 -14.77 9.42
C ALA A 271 -12.81 -13.74 8.28
N LEU A 272 -12.45 -14.19 7.08
CA LEU A 272 -12.47 -13.34 5.88
C LEU A 272 -13.88 -13.27 5.28
N ASP A 273 -14.56 -12.12 5.42
CA ASP A 273 -15.82 -11.87 4.71
C ASP A 273 -15.58 -11.61 3.20
N GLU A 274 -14.44 -11.03 2.82
CA GLU A 274 -13.96 -10.99 1.42
C GLU A 274 -12.48 -10.58 1.38
N LEU A 275 -11.59 -11.44 0.87
CA LEU A 275 -10.15 -11.23 0.82
C LEU A 275 -9.78 -10.04 -0.09
N ALA A 276 -10.54 -9.82 -1.15
CA ALA A 276 -10.34 -8.66 -2.01
C ALA A 276 -10.85 -7.36 -1.41
N ILE A 277 -11.83 -7.34 -0.49
CA ILE A 277 -12.12 -6.10 0.25
C ILE A 277 -10.89 -5.74 1.09
N TYR A 278 -10.30 -6.73 1.77
CA TYR A 278 -9.08 -6.53 2.55
C TYR A 278 -7.89 -6.05 1.69
N LEU A 279 -7.69 -6.64 0.50
CA LEU A 279 -6.66 -6.17 -0.44
C LEU A 279 -7.03 -4.84 -1.12
N ALA A 280 -8.32 -4.55 -1.26
CA ALA A 280 -8.82 -3.32 -1.89
C ALA A 280 -8.79 -2.11 -0.96
N GLU A 281 -8.75 -2.29 0.34
CA GLU A 281 -8.42 -1.21 1.28
C GLU A 281 -7.02 -0.64 0.95
N TYR A 282 -6.06 -1.49 0.59
CA TYR A 282 -4.73 -1.08 0.09
C TYR A 282 -4.74 -0.65 -1.39
N LEU A 283 -5.88 -0.83 -2.07
CA LEU A 283 -6.20 -0.20 -3.35
C LEU A 283 -6.91 1.16 -3.19
N GLY A 284 -7.18 1.64 -1.97
CA GLY A 284 -8.10 2.75 -1.69
C GLY A 284 -7.77 4.13 -2.26
N THR A 285 -6.83 4.24 -3.20
CA THR A 285 -6.57 5.46 -3.99
C THR A 285 -6.76 5.28 -5.49
N TYR A 286 -7.51 4.26 -5.91
CA TYR A 286 -7.66 3.89 -7.31
C TYR A 286 -9.09 4.10 -7.80
N GLY A 287 -9.23 4.94 -8.82
CA GLY A 287 -10.50 5.23 -9.51
C GLY A 287 -10.70 6.73 -9.78
N ASP A 288 -10.10 7.59 -8.96
CA ASP A 288 -10.14 9.03 -9.13
C ASP A 288 -8.97 9.55 -9.98
N ASP A 289 -9.10 10.78 -10.48
CA ASP A 289 -8.03 11.45 -11.22
C ASP A 289 -6.73 11.44 -10.37
N PRO A 290 -5.60 10.91 -10.89
CA PRO A 290 -4.32 10.93 -10.18
C PRO A 290 -3.86 12.33 -9.76
N LEU A 291 -4.32 13.41 -10.41
CA LEU A 291 -4.03 14.80 -10.04
C LEU A 291 -4.85 15.30 -8.84
N ASP A 292 -6.00 14.67 -8.56
CA ASP A 292 -6.85 14.97 -7.40
C ASP A 292 -6.46 14.14 -6.17
N ALA A 293 -5.61 13.13 -6.35
CA ALA A 293 -5.11 12.30 -5.25
C ALA A 293 -4.35 13.15 -4.20
N PRO A 294 -4.32 12.74 -2.91
CA PRO A 294 -3.57 13.44 -1.88
C PRO A 294 -2.08 13.64 -2.23
N GLU A 295 -1.47 14.72 -1.73
CA GLU A 295 -0.07 15.08 -2.05
C GLU A 295 0.92 13.93 -1.85
N HIS A 296 0.75 13.13 -0.80
CA HIS A 296 1.62 12.00 -0.48
C HIS A 296 1.53 10.86 -1.51
N VAL A 297 0.34 10.67 -2.09
CA VAL A 297 0.11 9.70 -3.16
C VAL A 297 0.71 10.18 -4.47
N GLN A 298 0.54 11.47 -4.79
CA GLN A 298 1.20 12.08 -5.95
C GLN A 298 2.73 11.99 -5.82
N ALA A 299 3.27 12.25 -4.62
CA ALA A 299 4.71 12.13 -4.33
C ALA A 299 5.25 10.72 -4.59
N ALA A 300 4.56 9.70 -4.10
CA ALA A 300 4.93 8.31 -4.36
C ALA A 300 4.77 7.92 -5.84
N ASN A 301 3.70 8.37 -6.51
CA ASN A 301 3.50 8.13 -7.94
C ASN A 301 4.63 8.74 -8.78
N ALA A 302 5.02 9.98 -8.47
CA ALA A 302 6.15 10.65 -9.09
C ALA A 302 7.47 9.89 -8.86
N LEU A 303 7.70 9.39 -7.64
CA LEU A 303 8.88 8.57 -7.33
C LEU A 303 8.90 7.25 -8.13
N LEU A 304 7.77 6.53 -8.16
CA LEU A 304 7.65 5.30 -8.94
C LEU A 304 7.85 5.59 -10.43
N TRP A 305 7.28 6.68 -10.94
CA TRP A 305 7.44 7.12 -12.33
C TRP A 305 8.90 7.42 -12.64
N ALA A 306 9.54 8.28 -11.85
CA ALA A 306 10.93 8.71 -11.99
C ALA A 306 11.92 7.53 -11.97
N THR A 307 11.70 6.55 -11.11
CA THR A 307 12.57 5.37 -10.94
C THR A 307 12.22 4.20 -11.86
N GLY A 308 11.07 4.26 -12.53
CA GLY A 308 10.53 3.13 -13.31
C GLY A 308 10.11 1.91 -12.46
N ARG A 309 10.16 2.00 -11.13
CA ARG A 309 9.82 0.90 -10.21
C ARG A 309 8.33 0.53 -10.36
N GLN A 310 8.03 -0.75 -10.24
CA GLN A 310 6.66 -1.26 -10.29
C GLN A 310 6.06 -1.26 -8.88
N ARG A 311 4.80 -0.83 -8.79
CA ARG A 311 4.07 -0.83 -7.53
C ARG A 311 3.68 -2.24 -7.06
N TRP A 312 3.36 -3.10 -8.02
CA TRP A 312 2.88 -4.46 -7.79
C TRP A 312 3.99 -5.45 -8.08
N ARG A 313 4.20 -6.40 -7.16
CA ARG A 313 5.27 -7.41 -7.27
C ARG A 313 4.74 -8.82 -6.94
N PRO A 314 3.86 -9.39 -7.77
CA PRO A 314 3.34 -10.74 -7.56
C PRO A 314 4.43 -11.81 -7.67
N SER A 315 4.21 -12.99 -7.07
CA SER A 315 4.91 -14.21 -7.44
C SER A 315 4.46 -14.70 -8.83
N ASN A 316 5.23 -15.62 -9.42
CA ASN A 316 4.88 -16.18 -10.73
C ASN A 316 3.51 -16.88 -10.72
N GLY A 317 3.17 -17.60 -9.64
CA GLY A 317 1.87 -18.24 -9.52
C GLY A 317 0.75 -17.24 -9.29
N ALA A 318 0.93 -16.25 -8.41
CA ALA A 318 -0.02 -15.12 -8.29
C ALA A 318 -0.29 -14.46 -9.65
N GLN A 319 0.76 -14.22 -10.45
CA GLN A 319 0.61 -13.66 -11.78
C GLN A 319 -0.19 -14.55 -12.74
N SER A 320 -0.10 -15.88 -12.60
CA SER A 320 -0.94 -16.80 -13.39
C SER A 320 -2.42 -16.72 -13.04
N TYR A 321 -2.78 -16.58 -11.76
CA TYR A 321 -4.18 -16.36 -11.36
C TYR A 321 -4.70 -14.97 -11.75
N MET A 322 -3.82 -13.95 -11.78
CA MET A 322 -4.17 -12.61 -12.25
C MET A 322 -4.43 -12.52 -13.77
N ALA A 323 -4.27 -13.61 -14.52
CA ALA A 323 -4.39 -13.63 -15.99
C ALA A 323 -5.62 -14.43 -16.48
N THR A 324 -6.58 -14.71 -15.60
CA THR A 324 -7.66 -15.70 -15.84
C THR A 324 -8.80 -15.19 -16.76
N GLU A 325 -8.43 -14.57 -17.88
CA GLU A 325 -9.17 -14.82 -19.12
C GLU A 325 -8.68 -16.20 -19.59
N ALA A 326 -9.46 -17.24 -19.32
CA ALA A 326 -9.17 -18.56 -19.86
C ALA A 326 -9.11 -18.41 -21.39
N ARG A 327 -7.96 -18.66 -22.00
CA ARG A 327 -7.92 -18.91 -23.44
C ARG A 327 -8.89 -20.04 -23.71
N GLU A 328 -10.02 -19.74 -24.37
CA GLU A 328 -10.89 -20.80 -24.87
C GLU A 328 -10.03 -21.76 -25.72
N PRO A 329 -10.18 -23.08 -25.52
CA PRO A 329 -9.34 -24.09 -26.15
C PRO A 329 -9.46 -24.15 -27.68
#